data_AF-J3LZA9-F1
#
_entry.id   AF-J3LZA9-F1
#
_cell.length_a   1.000
_cell.length_b   1.000
_cell.length_c   1.000
_cell.angle_alpha   90.00
_cell.angle_beta   90.00
_cell.angle_gamma   90.00
#
_symmetry.space_group_name_H-M   'P 1'
#
loop_
_entity.id
_entity.type
_entity.pdbx_description
1 polymer ?
#
loop_
_entity_poly.entity_id
_entity_poly.type
_entity_poly.pdbx_seq_one_letter_code
_entity_poly.pdbx_strand_id
1 'polypeptide(L)'
;MGSSAGAVLFYCVSLSVVAAAAVVSSTAAGHRSISETALASSAATATTTSRKLMGADSAAPTCPVRFDQMKGYEALGAKCRNKATVKECCAAFKALACPYNKLLNDADNGCADEMFYFIQTKGKLKPGTIFENCLERPQGLKC
;
A
#
# COMPACT_ATOMS: atom_id res chain seq x y z
N MET A 1 11.62 40.82 -2.21
CA MET A 1 10.47 41.57 -2.74
C MET A 1 10.31 41.19 -4.22
N GLY A 2 9.20 40.52 -4.57
CA GLY A 2 8.71 40.17 -5.94
C GLY A 2 9.54 39.12 -6.71
N SER A 3 9.06 37.94 -7.15
CA SER A 3 7.90 37.57 -8.02
C SER A 3 7.98 38.28 -9.39
N SER A 4 7.90 37.65 -10.57
CA SER A 4 7.11 36.49 -11.01
C SER A 4 7.67 35.95 -12.35
N ALA A 5 7.72 34.62 -12.54
CA ALA A 5 6.88 33.82 -13.46
C ALA A 5 7.07 34.05 -14.98
N GLY A 6 7.40 32.97 -15.71
CA GLY A 6 7.08 32.89 -17.15
C GLY A 6 7.94 31.95 -18.00
N ALA A 7 7.37 30.78 -18.32
CA ALA A 7 7.51 30.05 -19.60
C ALA A 7 8.85 29.34 -19.95
N VAL A 8 8.81 28.04 -19.69
CA VAL A 8 9.40 26.90 -20.45
C VAL A 8 9.77 27.23 -21.90
N LEU A 9 11.06 27.15 -22.25
CA LEU A 9 11.56 26.73 -23.57
C LEU A 9 13.07 26.50 -23.48
N PHE A 10 13.57 25.27 -23.24
CA PHE A 10 14.93 24.95 -23.68
C PHE A 10 15.01 23.56 -24.30
N TYR A 11 14.96 23.64 -25.63
CA TYR A 11 15.26 22.65 -26.64
C TYR A 11 16.64 22.01 -26.42
N CYS A 12 16.72 20.75 -26.83
CA CYS A 12 17.91 19.92 -26.82
C CYS A 12 19.01 20.47 -27.74
N VAL A 13 20.14 20.93 -27.19
CA VAL A 13 21.48 20.78 -27.81
C VAL A 13 22.53 20.86 -26.69
N SER A 14 23.30 19.78 -26.47
CA SER A 14 24.74 19.87 -26.21
C SER A 14 25.36 18.48 -26.09
N LEU A 15 26.21 18.14 -27.07
CA LEU A 15 27.17 17.06 -26.96
C LEU A 15 28.19 17.40 -25.85
N SER A 16 28.45 16.40 -25.01
CA SER A 16 29.74 16.07 -24.40
C SER A 16 30.41 17.07 -23.45
N VAL A 17 30.06 17.01 -22.15
CA VAL A 17 31.04 17.02 -21.05
C VAL A 17 30.50 16.11 -19.93
N VAL A 18 31.37 15.25 -19.40
CA VAL A 18 31.07 14.26 -18.36
C VAL A 18 30.47 14.94 -17.12
N ALA A 19 29.17 14.76 -16.91
CA ALA A 19 28.48 15.11 -15.67
C ALA A 19 27.83 13.82 -15.14
N ALA A 20 28.19 13.45 -13.90
CA ALA A 20 27.59 12.35 -13.20
C ALA A 20 26.06 12.45 -13.31
N ALA A 21 25.44 11.43 -13.91
CA ALA A 21 24.00 11.30 -13.99
C ALA A 21 23.42 11.12 -12.58
N ALA A 22 23.20 12.21 -11.87
CA ALA A 22 22.19 12.23 -10.83
C ALA A 22 20.84 12.17 -11.55
N VAL A 23 20.38 10.95 -11.81
CA VAL A 23 19.00 10.68 -12.23
C VAL A 23 18.08 11.35 -11.19
N VAL A 24 17.40 12.43 -11.58
CA VAL A 24 16.32 12.99 -10.78
C VAL A 24 15.21 11.94 -10.80
N SER A 25 15.24 11.08 -9.78
CA SER A 25 14.16 10.15 -9.49
C SER A 25 12.92 10.99 -9.21
N SER A 26 11.97 10.98 -10.14
CA SER A 26 10.63 11.46 -9.90
C SER A 26 10.07 10.71 -8.69
N THR A 27 10.12 11.31 -7.50
CA THR A 27 9.38 10.78 -6.35
C THR A 27 7.92 11.14 -6.55
N ALA A 28 7.26 10.39 -7.41
CA ALA A 28 5.83 10.15 -7.31
C ALA A 28 5.59 9.59 -5.90
N ALA A 29 5.27 10.48 -4.96
CA ALA A 29 4.99 10.14 -3.57
C ALA A 29 3.76 9.22 -3.43
N GLY A 30 3.01 8.97 -4.50
CA GLY A 30 1.87 8.04 -4.53
C GLY A 30 2.17 6.59 -4.95
N HIS A 31 3.43 6.20 -5.18
CA HIS A 31 3.78 4.85 -5.67
C HIS A 31 4.77 4.07 -4.79
N ARG A 32 5.06 4.57 -3.60
CA ARG A 32 6.04 3.97 -2.68
C ARG A 32 5.53 3.90 -1.24
N SER A 33 4.23 3.73 -1.03
CA SER A 33 3.67 3.51 0.30
C SER A 33 2.31 2.82 0.25
N ILE A 34 1.93 2.19 1.34
CA ILE A 34 0.56 1.81 1.68
C ILE A 34 -0.01 2.92 2.55
N SER A 35 -1.16 3.49 2.18
CA SER A 35 -1.81 4.58 2.91
C SER A 35 -2.34 4.11 4.26
N GLU A 36 -2.55 5.04 5.18
CA GLU A 36 -3.20 4.76 6.47
C GLU A 36 -4.62 4.21 6.28
N THR A 37 -5.36 4.71 5.28
CA THR A 37 -6.70 4.22 4.95
C THR A 37 -6.70 2.77 4.50
N ALA A 38 -5.71 2.36 3.68
CA ALA A 38 -5.55 0.98 3.28
C ALA A 38 -5.15 0.10 4.47
N LEU A 39 -4.32 0.61 5.38
CA LEU A 39 -3.89 -0.09 6.60
C LEU A 39 -5.05 -0.26 7.60
N ALA A 40 -6.00 0.68 7.65
CA ALA A 40 -7.17 0.62 8.50
C ALA A 40 -8.11 -0.55 8.15
N SER A 41 -8.10 -1.04 6.91
CA SER A 41 -8.79 -2.29 6.53
C SER A 41 -8.33 -3.51 7.34
N SER A 42 -7.15 -3.46 7.98
CA SER A 42 -6.66 -4.51 8.88
C SER A 42 -7.44 -4.64 10.19
N ALA A 43 -8.16 -3.59 10.60
CA ALA A 43 -9.02 -3.58 11.78
C ALA A 43 -10.40 -4.20 11.51
N ALA A 44 -10.81 -4.25 10.24
CA ALA A 44 -12.08 -4.83 9.84
C ALA A 44 -12.08 -6.33 10.15
N THR A 45 -13.04 -6.75 10.98
CA THR A 45 -13.25 -8.17 11.25
C THR A 45 -13.63 -8.85 9.94
N ALA A 46 -13.09 -10.04 9.66
CA ALA A 46 -13.45 -10.87 8.50
C ALA A 46 -14.93 -11.35 8.49
N THR A 47 -15.82 -10.63 9.19
CA THR A 47 -17.25 -10.67 9.03
C THR A 47 -17.58 -9.69 7.93
N THR A 48 -17.90 -10.21 6.75
CA THR A 48 -18.68 -9.48 5.74
C THR A 48 -19.85 -8.79 6.44
N THR A 49 -19.75 -7.47 6.67
CA THR A 49 -20.81 -6.49 7.00
C THR A 49 -20.27 -5.43 7.98
N SER A 50 -19.70 -4.37 7.43
CA SER A 50 -20.37 -3.08 7.55
C SER A 50 -20.41 -2.48 6.16
N ARG A 51 -21.54 -2.73 5.51
CA ARG A 51 -21.98 -2.00 4.32
C ARG A 51 -21.79 -0.51 4.62
N LYS A 52 -20.82 0.13 3.97
CA LYS A 52 -20.96 1.56 3.67
C LYS A 52 -22.26 1.63 2.87
N LEU A 53 -23.31 2.16 3.48
CA LEU A 53 -24.63 2.33 2.86
C LEU A 53 -24.48 3.26 1.65
N MET A 54 -24.14 2.71 0.50
CA MET A 54 -24.40 3.31 -0.81
C MET A 54 -25.32 2.33 -1.55
N GLY A 55 -26.37 2.88 -2.16
CA GLY A 55 -27.52 2.14 -2.67
C GLY A 55 -27.18 0.91 -3.50
N ALA A 56 -28.08 -0.04 -3.44
CA ALA A 56 -28.05 -1.30 -4.14
C ALA A 56 -28.14 -1.12 -5.66
N ASP A 57 -27.05 -0.68 -6.32
CA ASP A 57 -26.91 -0.65 -7.79
C ASP A 57 -25.44 -0.53 -8.24
N SER A 58 -24.49 -1.11 -7.50
CA SER A 58 -23.09 -1.15 -7.95
C SER A 58 -22.52 -2.51 -7.64
N ALA A 59 -22.25 -3.30 -8.68
CA ALA A 59 -21.35 -4.43 -8.58
C ALA A 59 -20.09 -3.92 -7.86
N ALA A 60 -19.88 -4.37 -6.62
CA ALA A 60 -18.72 -3.94 -5.86
C ALA A 60 -17.50 -4.15 -6.75
N PRO A 61 -16.74 -3.10 -7.06
CA PRO A 61 -15.59 -3.21 -7.93
C PRO A 61 -14.70 -4.30 -7.36
N THR A 62 -14.56 -5.37 -8.15
CA THR A 62 -13.82 -6.56 -7.74
C THR A 62 -12.35 -6.26 -7.94
N CYS A 63 -11.53 -6.57 -6.94
CA CYS A 63 -10.10 -6.38 -7.07
C CYS A 63 -9.59 -7.09 -8.34
N PRO A 64 -8.85 -6.42 -9.25
CA PRO A 64 -8.39 -7.04 -10.49
C PRO A 64 -7.33 -8.13 -10.24
N VAL A 65 -6.86 -8.28 -8.99
CA VAL A 65 -5.89 -9.28 -8.58
C VAL A 65 -6.56 -10.33 -7.71
N ARG A 66 -6.25 -11.60 -8.01
CA ARG A 66 -6.68 -12.78 -7.26
C ARG A 66 -5.81 -13.00 -6.03
N PHE A 67 -6.07 -12.24 -4.95
CA PHE A 67 -5.32 -12.38 -3.70
C PHE A 67 -5.52 -13.76 -3.05
N ASP A 68 -6.63 -14.45 -3.35
CA ASP A 68 -6.83 -15.83 -2.94
C ASP A 68 -5.74 -16.78 -3.49
N GLN A 69 -5.12 -16.49 -4.63
CA GLN A 69 -4.10 -17.34 -5.22
C GLN A 69 -2.66 -16.96 -4.83
N MET A 70 -2.51 -15.85 -4.10
CA MET A 70 -1.21 -15.40 -3.63
C MET A 70 -0.65 -16.31 -2.53
N LYS A 71 0.67 -16.47 -2.53
CA LYS A 71 1.43 -17.22 -1.53
C LYS A 71 1.98 -16.28 -0.45
N GLY A 72 2.40 -16.83 0.68
CA GLY A 72 3.10 -16.08 1.72
C GLY A 72 2.25 -15.62 2.90
N TYR A 73 0.92 -15.77 2.84
CA TYR A 73 0.04 -15.47 3.99
C TYR A 73 0.36 -16.30 5.23
N GLU A 74 0.60 -17.61 5.08
CA GLU A 74 0.94 -18.48 6.20
C GLU A 74 2.29 -18.13 6.82
N ALA A 75 3.29 -17.76 5.99
CA ALA A 75 4.61 -17.32 6.44
C ALA A 75 4.54 -15.98 7.18
N LEU A 76 3.75 -15.02 6.64
CA LEU A 76 3.45 -13.76 7.31
C LEU A 76 2.79 -14.02 8.67
N GLY A 77 1.76 -14.88 8.69
CA GLY A 77 1.08 -15.32 9.90
C GLY A 77 2.02 -15.95 10.92
N ALA A 78 2.84 -16.90 10.50
CA ALA A 78 3.82 -17.56 11.37
C ALA A 78 4.81 -16.56 11.99
N LYS A 79 5.21 -15.54 11.24
CA LYS A 79 6.11 -14.49 11.74
C LYS A 79 5.39 -13.55 12.72
N CYS A 80 4.20 -13.08 12.36
CA CYS A 80 3.46 -12.06 13.12
C CYS A 80 2.64 -12.59 14.31
N ARG A 81 2.40 -13.91 14.43
CA ARG A 81 1.71 -14.53 15.59
C ARG A 81 2.61 -14.72 16.81
N ASN A 82 3.91 -14.82 16.61
CA ASN A 82 4.90 -15.11 17.65
C ASN A 82 5.43 -13.81 18.31
N LYS A 83 6.44 -13.90 19.19
CA LYS A 83 7.16 -12.76 19.80
C LYS A 83 7.95 -11.90 18.79
N ALA A 84 7.50 -11.77 17.55
CA ALA A 84 8.11 -10.85 16.59
C ALA A 84 7.88 -9.41 17.05
N THR A 85 8.89 -8.58 16.88
CA THR A 85 8.76 -7.15 17.09
C THR A 85 7.83 -6.55 16.03
N VAL A 86 7.22 -5.40 16.33
CA VAL A 86 6.39 -4.65 15.37
C VAL A 86 7.14 -4.48 14.05
N LYS A 87 8.40 -4.05 14.13
CA LYS A 87 9.27 -3.84 12.97
C LYS A 87 9.43 -5.09 12.09
N GLU A 88 9.62 -6.27 12.67
CA GLU A 88 9.78 -7.52 11.91
C GLU A 88 8.50 -7.94 11.20
N CYS A 89 7.35 -7.80 11.86
CA CYS A 89 6.07 -8.08 11.24
C CYS A 89 5.75 -7.07 10.13
N CYS A 90 6.01 -5.78 10.34
CA CYS A 90 5.85 -4.75 9.32
C CYS A 90 6.75 -4.99 8.12
N ALA A 91 8.00 -5.41 8.31
CA ALA A 91 8.90 -5.76 7.23
C ALA A 91 8.40 -6.97 6.41
N ALA A 92 7.85 -7.99 7.08
CA ALA A 92 7.25 -9.14 6.40
C ALA A 92 5.99 -8.75 5.61
N PHE A 93 5.15 -7.89 6.20
CA PHE A 93 3.96 -7.37 5.54
C PHE A 93 4.30 -6.52 4.31
N LYS A 94 5.31 -5.65 4.41
CA LYS A 94 5.81 -4.87 3.25
C LYS A 94 6.18 -5.77 2.09
N ALA A 95 6.91 -6.86 2.34
CA ALA A 95 7.32 -7.78 1.29
C ALA A 95 6.13 -8.40 0.55
N LEU A 96 4.99 -8.59 1.24
CA LEU A 96 3.76 -9.11 0.65
C LEU A 96 2.92 -8.03 -0.05
N ALA A 97 2.77 -6.86 0.58
CA ALA A 97 1.81 -5.84 0.17
C ALA A 97 2.36 -4.79 -0.79
N CYS A 98 3.64 -4.42 -0.68
CA CYS A 98 4.24 -3.36 -1.49
C CYS A 98 4.17 -3.56 -3.01
N PRO A 99 4.26 -4.78 -3.56
CA PRO A 99 4.07 -4.99 -5.01
C PRO A 99 2.67 -4.58 -5.50
N TYR A 100 1.70 -4.47 -4.60
CA TYR A 100 0.29 -4.15 -4.90
C TYR A 100 -0.13 -2.79 -4.35
N ASN A 101 0.81 -1.93 -3.95
CA ASN A 101 0.51 -0.69 -3.25
C ASN A 101 -0.49 0.24 -3.96
N LYS A 102 -0.42 0.34 -5.29
CA LYS A 102 -1.36 1.14 -6.08
C LYS A 102 -2.79 0.64 -5.95
N LEU A 103 -2.97 -0.67 -5.98
CA LEU A 103 -4.28 -1.31 -5.87
C LEU A 103 -4.81 -1.21 -4.44
N LEU A 104 -3.93 -1.42 -3.45
CA LEU A 104 -4.31 -1.32 -2.04
C LEU A 104 -4.69 0.11 -1.62
N ASN A 105 -4.08 1.13 -2.24
CA ASN A 105 -4.39 2.54 -1.94
C ASN A 105 -5.65 3.06 -2.64
N ASP A 106 -6.22 2.29 -3.56
CA ASP A 106 -7.43 2.67 -4.29
C ASP A 106 -8.66 2.14 -3.53
N ALA A 107 -9.36 3.07 -2.88
CA ALA A 107 -10.52 2.76 -2.03
C ALA A 107 -11.74 2.27 -2.83
N ASP A 108 -11.73 2.46 -4.15
CA ASP A 108 -12.84 2.14 -5.04
C ASP A 108 -12.66 0.78 -5.72
N ASN A 109 -11.75 -0.09 -5.27
CA ASN A 109 -11.56 -1.41 -5.89
C ASN A 109 -11.62 -2.61 -4.92
N GLY A 110 -11.84 -2.36 -3.63
CA GLY A 110 -11.96 -3.39 -2.59
C GLY A 110 -10.69 -4.23 -2.34
N CYS A 111 -9.56 -3.94 -2.98
CA CYS A 111 -8.34 -4.75 -2.91
C CYS A 111 -7.73 -4.79 -1.51
N ALA A 112 -7.80 -3.68 -0.76
CA ALA A 112 -7.29 -3.64 0.61
C ALA A 112 -8.05 -4.63 1.51
N ASP A 113 -9.37 -4.60 1.45
CA ASP A 113 -10.24 -5.47 2.24
C ASP A 113 -10.03 -6.95 1.88
N GLU A 114 -9.92 -7.27 0.58
CA GLU A 114 -9.67 -8.63 0.12
C GLU A 114 -8.29 -9.15 0.56
N MET A 115 -7.24 -8.32 0.45
CA MET A 115 -5.90 -8.68 0.91
C MET A 115 -5.90 -8.96 2.42
N PHE A 116 -6.48 -8.06 3.22
CA PHE A 116 -6.54 -8.24 4.67
C PHE A 116 -7.43 -9.42 5.07
N TYR A 117 -8.48 -9.74 4.32
CA TYR A 117 -9.25 -10.96 4.51
C TYR A 117 -8.37 -12.21 4.40
N PHE A 118 -7.50 -12.32 3.38
CA PHE A 118 -6.60 -13.47 3.24
C PHE A 118 -5.45 -13.47 4.24
N ILE A 119 -4.92 -12.31 4.62
CA ILE A 119 -3.97 -12.20 5.73
C ILE A 119 -4.58 -12.71 7.03
N GLN A 120 -5.84 -12.35 7.32
CA GLN A 120 -6.52 -12.78 8.54
C GLN A 120 -6.86 -14.27 8.50
N THR A 121 -7.48 -14.74 7.42
CA THR A 121 -7.98 -16.12 7.32
C THR A 121 -6.85 -17.14 7.06
N LYS A 122 -6.02 -16.93 6.03
CA LYS A 122 -4.92 -17.85 5.69
C LYS A 122 -3.72 -17.63 6.60
N GLY A 123 -3.40 -16.38 6.93
CA GLY A 123 -2.36 -16.07 7.89
C GLY A 123 -2.77 -16.32 9.35
N LYS A 124 -4.03 -16.67 9.63
CA LYS A 124 -4.57 -16.87 11.00
C LYS A 124 -4.21 -15.70 11.92
N LEU A 125 -4.22 -14.48 11.39
CA LEU A 125 -3.95 -13.25 12.13
C LEU A 125 -5.28 -12.62 12.52
N LYS A 126 -5.41 -12.23 13.79
CA LYS A 126 -6.62 -11.56 14.25
C LYS A 126 -6.70 -10.14 13.65
N PRO A 127 -7.90 -9.60 13.41
CA PRO A 127 -8.07 -8.19 13.10
C PRO A 127 -7.50 -7.31 14.23
N GLY A 128 -7.00 -6.12 13.88
CA GLY A 128 -6.32 -5.24 14.84
C GLY A 128 -4.98 -5.79 15.36
N THR A 129 -4.36 -6.72 14.62
CA THR A 129 -2.97 -7.13 14.85
C THR A 129 -1.99 -6.06 14.37
N ILE A 130 -0.69 -6.29 14.60
CA ILE A 130 0.49 -5.39 14.50
C ILE A 130 0.53 -4.40 13.32
N PHE A 131 -0.29 -4.55 12.28
CA PHE A 131 -0.29 -3.73 11.08
C PHE A 131 -0.64 -2.25 11.30
N GLU A 132 -1.58 -1.92 12.18
CA GLU A 132 -1.88 -0.50 12.49
C GLU A 132 -0.68 0.24 13.10
N ASN A 133 0.22 -0.51 13.74
CA ASN A 133 1.45 0.03 14.33
C ASN A 133 2.61 0.11 13.33
N CYS A 134 2.38 -0.21 12.05
CA CYS A 134 3.40 -0.16 10.99
C CYS A 134 3.60 1.23 10.38
N LEU A 135 3.09 2.28 11.00
CA LEU A 135 3.23 3.65 10.51
C LEU A 135 4.68 4.13 10.66
N GLU A 136 5.38 4.28 9.52
CA GLU A 136 6.76 4.78 9.50
C GLU A 136 6.83 6.29 9.22
N ARG A 137 5.75 6.85 8.67
CA ARG A 137 5.62 8.26 8.28
C ARG A 137 4.16 8.70 8.48
N PRO A 138 3.87 10.01 8.49
CA PRO A 138 2.48 10.52 8.48
C PRO A 138 1.64 10.08 7.26
N GLN A 139 2.28 9.45 6.27
CA GLN A 139 1.70 9.09 4.97
C GLN A 139 1.38 7.58 4.90
N GLY A 140 1.61 6.83 5.99
CA GLY A 140 1.42 5.39 6.07
C GLY A 140 2.73 4.59 6.08
N LEU A 141 2.67 3.38 5.54
CA LEU A 141 3.77 2.41 5.51
C LEU A 141 4.59 2.57 4.23
N LYS A 142 5.88 2.88 4.34
CA LYS A 142 6.75 3.07 3.17
C LYS A 142 7.11 1.75 2.47
N CYS A 143 7.04 1.78 1.14
CA CYS A 143 7.67 0.88 0.19
C CYS A 143 8.86 1.59 -0.51
#